data_AF-A0A821HT48-F1
#
_entry.id   AF-A0A821HT48-F1
#
_cell.length_a   1.000
_cell.length_b   1.000
_cell.length_c   1.000
_cell.angle_alpha   90.00
_cell.angle_beta   90.00
_cell.angle_gamma   90.00
#
_symmetry.space_group_name_H-M   'P 1'
#
loop_
_entity.id
_entity.type
_entity.pdbx_description
1 polymer ?
#
loop_
_entity_poly.entity_id
_entity_poly.type
_entity_poly.pdbx_seq_one_letter_code
_entity_poly.pdbx_strand_id
1 'polypeptide(L)'
;MSGEIIQCLRLKYINTSITLESQCVSELVDVIQTAKLDGKLDIKLYQSCRKLLNSECTDMDQEDCLKLLYQKNKIDDDACIEQVKHVIKEGQAYIRLDRKLSVACRADVLQYCNDIPIGKMN
;
A
#
# COMPACT_ATOMS: atom_id res chain seq x y z
N MET A 1 5.33 -4.47 0.89
CA MET A 1 4.19 -5.39 1.20
C MET A 1 2.96 -4.53 1.47
N SER A 2 2.11 -4.36 0.46
CA SER A 2 1.11 -3.29 0.43
C SER A 2 -0.06 -3.70 -0.48
N GLY A 3 -1.30 -3.71 0.00
CA GLY A 3 -2.49 -3.46 -0.84
C GLY A 3 -3.14 -4.54 -1.65
N GLU A 4 -2.62 -5.74 -1.56
CA GLU A 4 -3.02 -6.81 -2.46
C GLU A 4 -4.53 -7.09 -2.32
N ILE A 5 -5.06 -6.94 -1.11
CA ILE A 5 -6.49 -7.12 -0.80
C ILE A 5 -7.34 -6.03 -1.46
N ILE A 6 -7.01 -4.75 -1.27
CA ILE A 6 -7.69 -3.63 -1.94
C ILE A 6 -7.68 -3.82 -3.47
N GLN A 7 -6.53 -4.22 -4.02
CA GLN A 7 -6.39 -4.41 -5.46
C GLN A 7 -7.23 -5.57 -5.98
N CYS A 8 -7.23 -6.72 -5.29
CA CYS A 8 -8.08 -7.84 -5.66
C CYS A 8 -9.57 -7.51 -5.57
N LEU A 9 -10.02 -6.94 -4.45
CA LEU A 9 -11.43 -6.60 -4.24
C LEU A 9 -11.91 -5.59 -5.29
N ARG A 10 -11.09 -4.60 -5.69
CA ARG A 10 -11.39 -3.70 -6.80
C ARG A 10 -11.64 -4.45 -8.11
N LEU A 11 -10.79 -5.42 -8.44
CA LEU A 11 -10.93 -6.23 -9.66
C LEU A 11 -12.20 -7.10 -9.61
N LYS A 12 -12.60 -7.59 -8.44
CA LYS A 12 -13.85 -8.35 -8.28
C LYS A 12 -15.08 -7.46 -8.33
N TYR A 13 -15.02 -6.26 -7.76
CA TYR A 13 -16.12 -5.30 -7.76
C TYR A 13 -16.51 -4.84 -9.17
N ILE A 14 -15.55 -4.67 -10.08
CA ILE A 14 -15.84 -4.30 -11.49
C ILE A 14 -16.28 -5.49 -12.34
N ASN A 15 -16.15 -6.73 -11.85
CA ASN A 15 -16.53 -7.93 -12.57
C ASN A 15 -18.03 -8.20 -12.35
N THR A 16 -18.82 -8.00 -13.40
CA THR A 16 -20.30 -8.16 -13.35
C THR A 16 -20.77 -9.59 -13.10
N SER A 17 -19.88 -10.59 -13.21
CA SER A 17 -20.18 -11.99 -12.90
C SER A 17 -19.98 -12.36 -11.42
N ILE A 18 -19.51 -11.43 -10.60
CA ILE A 18 -19.27 -11.62 -9.17
C ILE A 18 -20.11 -10.61 -8.39
N THR A 19 -20.73 -11.06 -7.30
CA THR A 19 -21.48 -10.19 -6.39
C THR A 19 -20.81 -10.25 -5.03
N LEU A 20 -20.23 -9.14 -4.60
CA LEU A 20 -19.64 -8.98 -3.27
C LEU A 20 -20.74 -8.68 -2.25
N GLU A 21 -20.49 -8.98 -0.98
CA GLU A 21 -21.44 -8.69 0.10
C GLU A 21 -21.64 -7.18 0.26
N SER A 22 -22.87 -6.76 0.61
CA SER A 22 -23.23 -5.34 0.74
C SER A 22 -22.34 -4.58 1.72
N GLN A 23 -21.96 -5.20 2.84
CA GLN A 23 -21.04 -4.64 3.82
C GLN A 23 -19.63 -4.49 3.24
N CYS A 24 -19.16 -5.46 2.46
CA CYS A 24 -17.87 -5.36 1.77
C CYS A 24 -17.89 -4.25 0.72
N VAL A 25 -18.96 -4.15 -0.08
CA VAL A 25 -19.10 -3.10 -1.10
C VAL A 25 -19.06 -1.71 -0.47
N SER A 26 -19.81 -1.49 0.61
CA SER A 26 -19.82 -0.19 1.31
C SER A 26 -18.42 0.20 1.77
N GLU A 27 -17.71 -0.72 2.43
CA GLU A 27 -16.37 -0.48 2.93
C GLU A 27 -15.34 -0.30 1.80
N LEU A 28 -15.46 -1.08 0.73
CA LEU A 28 -14.60 -0.99 -0.44
C LEU A 28 -14.76 0.36 -1.16
N VAL A 29 -15.98 0.88 -1.28
CA VAL A 29 -16.25 2.19 -1.88
C VAL A 29 -15.59 3.31 -1.05
N ASP A 30 -15.73 3.28 0.27
CA ASP A 30 -15.11 4.27 1.17
C ASP A 30 -13.57 4.23 1.09
N VAL A 31 -12.99 3.02 1.04
CA VAL A 31 -11.55 2.82 0.87
C VAL A 31 -11.06 3.30 -0.50
N ILE A 32 -11.82 3.05 -1.58
CA ILE A 32 -11.49 3.54 -2.93
C ILE A 32 -11.45 5.07 -2.96
N GLN A 33 -12.43 5.73 -2.34
CA GLN A 33 -12.49 7.19 -2.30
C GLN A 33 -11.33 7.79 -1.50
N THR A 34 -11.02 7.19 -0.34
CA THR A 34 -9.90 7.62 0.51
C THR A 34 -8.55 7.47 -0.21
N ALA A 35 -8.31 6.32 -0.84
CA ALA A 35 -7.05 6.06 -1.55
C ALA A 35 -6.85 6.88 -2.84
N LYS A 36 -7.92 7.40 -3.46
CA LYS A 36 -7.83 8.27 -4.65
C LYS A 36 -7.24 9.64 -4.35
N LEU A 37 -7.22 10.08 -3.08
CA LEU A 37 -6.78 11.42 -2.72
C LEU A 37 -5.24 11.60 -2.70
N ASP A 38 -4.46 10.50 -2.72
CA ASP A 38 -3.02 10.56 -2.41
C ASP A 38 -2.08 10.24 -3.61
N GLY A 39 -2.60 10.06 -4.83
CA GLY A 39 -1.85 9.51 -5.98
C GLY A 39 -0.81 10.41 -6.68
N LYS A 40 -0.18 11.39 -6.02
CA LYS A 40 0.73 12.37 -6.68
C LYS A 40 2.21 12.29 -6.26
N LEU A 41 2.65 11.21 -5.62
CA LEU A 41 3.90 11.26 -4.82
C LEU A 41 5.17 10.58 -5.37
N ASP A 42 5.11 9.80 -6.46
CA ASP A 42 6.30 9.01 -6.85
C ASP A 42 7.45 9.82 -7.48
N ILE A 43 7.13 10.94 -8.16
CA ILE A 43 8.16 11.77 -8.81
C ILE A 43 9.01 12.52 -7.76
N LYS A 44 8.39 12.97 -6.67
CA LYS A 44 9.08 13.73 -5.62
C LYS A 44 10.02 12.86 -4.79
N LEU A 45 9.60 11.64 -4.48
CA LEU A 45 10.44 10.65 -3.83
C LEU A 45 11.69 10.38 -4.66
N TYR A 46 11.52 10.06 -5.94
CA TYR A 46 12.64 9.79 -6.83
C TYR A 46 13.60 10.98 -6.94
N GLN A 47 13.08 12.20 -7.12
CA GLN A 47 13.90 13.40 -7.23
C GLN A 47 14.72 13.68 -5.96
N SER A 48 14.09 13.55 -4.80
CA SER A 48 14.73 13.84 -3.51
C SER A 48 15.73 12.76 -3.11
N CYS A 49 15.45 11.50 -3.43
CA CYS A 49 16.29 10.36 -3.04
C CYS A 49 17.21 9.84 -4.17
N ARG A 50 17.28 10.51 -5.32
CA ARG A 50 17.96 10.03 -6.55
C ARG A 50 19.38 9.51 -6.30
N LYS A 51 20.16 10.20 -5.46
CA LYS A 51 21.54 9.81 -5.16
C LYS A 51 21.60 8.43 -4.51
N LEU A 52 20.80 8.20 -3.47
CA LEU A 52 20.74 6.91 -2.77
C LEU A 52 20.15 5.82 -3.66
N LEU A 53 19.13 6.15 -4.44
CA LEU A 53 18.52 5.22 -5.41
C LEU A 53 19.52 4.70 -6.44
N ASN A 54 20.44 5.56 -6.89
CA ASN A 54 21.43 5.18 -7.90
C ASN A 54 22.73 4.59 -7.33
N SER A 55 22.95 4.62 -6.00
CA SER A 55 24.21 4.18 -5.38
C SER A 55 24.07 3.10 -4.32
N GLU A 56 23.03 3.15 -3.49
CA GLU A 56 22.82 2.24 -2.36
C GLU A 56 21.64 1.28 -2.59
N CYS A 57 20.64 1.69 -3.37
CA CYS A 57 19.40 0.94 -3.61
C CYS A 57 19.31 0.37 -5.03
N THR A 58 20.35 -0.33 -5.49
CA THR A 58 20.42 -0.91 -6.85
C THR A 58 19.89 -2.34 -6.94
N ASP A 59 20.02 -3.13 -5.87
CA ASP A 59 19.82 -4.59 -5.91
C ASP A 59 18.54 -5.06 -5.19
N MET A 60 17.69 -4.12 -4.78
CA MET A 60 16.46 -4.37 -4.02
C MET A 60 15.39 -3.37 -4.45
N ASP A 61 14.13 -3.67 -4.14
CA ASP A 61 13.05 -2.70 -4.25
C ASP A 61 13.44 -1.35 -3.63
N GLN A 62 13.26 -0.30 -4.42
CA GLN A 62 13.75 1.04 -4.10
C GLN A 62 13.07 1.61 -2.86
N GLU A 63 11.77 1.38 -2.71
CA GLU A 63 10.99 1.87 -1.59
C GLU A 63 11.42 1.19 -0.29
N ASP A 64 11.54 -0.14 -0.32
CA ASP A 64 11.95 -0.93 0.84
C ASP A 64 13.41 -0.65 1.23
N CYS A 65 14.30 -0.45 0.25
CA CYS A 65 15.67 -0.01 0.51
C CYS A 65 15.72 1.37 1.21
N LEU A 66 14.98 2.36 0.71
CA LEU A 66 14.93 3.69 1.32
C LEU A 66 14.39 3.65 2.75
N LYS A 67 13.36 2.84 3.03
CA LYS A 67 12.86 2.63 4.39
C LYS A 67 13.92 2.04 5.30
N LEU A 68 14.72 1.07 4.82
CA LEU A 68 15.81 0.47 5.59
C LEU A 68 16.93 1.48 5.87
N LEU A 69 17.32 2.31 4.90
CA LEU A 69 18.29 3.37 5.10
C LEU A 69 17.80 4.40 6.12
N TYR A 70 16.52 4.77 6.05
CA TYR A 70 15.90 5.66 7.03
C TYR A 70 15.90 5.06 8.45
N GLN A 71 15.53 3.79 8.62
CA GLN A 71 15.58 3.09 9.92
C GLN A 71 16.99 3.03 10.51
N LYS A 72 18.00 2.94 9.65
CA LYS A 72 19.42 2.91 10.04
C LYS A 72 20.02 4.31 10.23
N ASN A 73 19.23 5.39 10.08
CA ASN A 73 19.70 6.78 10.06
C ASN A 73 20.85 7.00 9.07
N LYS A 74 20.76 6.43 7.87
CA LYS A 74 21.76 6.53 6.78
C LYS A 74 21.35 7.49 5.66
N ILE A 75 20.37 8.35 5.91
CA ILE A 75 19.93 9.37 4.97
C ILE A 75 20.29 10.71 5.57
N ASP A 76 21.15 11.48 4.90
CA ASP A 76 21.58 12.80 5.36
C ASP A 76 20.79 13.94 4.69
N ASP A 77 20.10 13.64 3.58
CA ASP A 77 19.32 14.64 2.83
C ASP A 77 17.92 14.79 3.42
N ASP A 78 17.63 15.95 4.01
CA ASP A 78 16.36 16.24 4.68
C ASP A 78 15.14 16.11 3.76
N ALA A 79 15.28 16.46 2.47
CA ALA A 79 14.19 16.33 1.51
C ALA A 79 13.88 14.85 1.22
N CYS A 80 14.92 14.02 1.08
CA CYS A 80 14.74 12.57 0.96
C CYS A 80 14.11 11.98 2.24
N ILE A 81 14.57 12.40 3.42
CA ILE A 81 13.98 11.96 4.70
C ILE A 81 12.48 12.27 4.75
N GLU A 82 12.08 13.48 4.36
CA GLU A 82 10.67 13.88 4.36
C GLU A 82 9.83 13.01 3.43
N GLN A 83 10.33 12.74 2.21
CA GLN A 83 9.61 11.89 1.27
C GLN A 83 9.53 10.43 1.75
N VAL A 84 10.59 9.88 2.33
CA VAL A 84 10.56 8.52 2.89
C VAL A 84 9.59 8.43 4.07
N LYS A 85 9.51 9.45 4.93
CA LYS A 85 8.47 9.52 5.98
C LYS A 85 7.06 9.54 5.40
N HIS A 86 6.85 10.28 4.32
CA HIS A 86 5.56 10.32 3.63
C HIS A 86 5.15 8.94 3.13
N VAL A 87 6.05 8.27 2.42
CA VAL A 87 5.88 6.90 1.92
C VAL A 87 5.58 5.90 3.06
N ILE A 88 6.32 5.97 4.17
CA ILE A 88 6.05 5.13 5.35
C ILE A 88 4.65 5.37 5.89
N LYS A 89 4.23 6.64 5.99
CA LYS A 89 2.90 7.02 6.49
C LYS A 89 1.79 6.55 5.55
N GLU A 90 1.96 6.70 4.24
CA GLU A 90 1.03 6.18 3.22
C GLU A 90 0.91 4.66 3.30
N GLY A 91 2.04 3.95 3.38
CA GLY A 91 2.05 2.50 3.57
C GLY A 91 1.30 2.06 4.83
N GLN A 92 1.45 2.78 5.94
CA GLN A 92 0.68 2.51 7.17
C GLN A 92 -0.82 2.77 7.02
N ALA A 93 -1.20 3.85 6.35
CA ALA A 93 -2.61 4.14 6.06
C ALA A 93 -3.21 3.01 5.23
N TYR A 94 -2.48 2.54 4.22
CA TYR A 94 -2.92 1.47 3.35
C TYR A 94 -3.06 0.12 4.07
N ILE A 95 -2.09 -0.26 4.91
CA ILE A 95 -2.20 -1.46 5.78
C ILE A 95 -3.45 -1.40 6.69
N ARG A 96 -3.78 -0.21 7.22
CA ARG A 96 -4.99 -0.03 8.03
C ARG A 96 -6.26 -0.24 7.21
N LEU A 97 -6.30 0.26 5.97
CA LEU A 97 -7.42 0.07 5.06
C LEU A 97 -7.56 -1.41 4.65
N ASP A 98 -6.45 -2.09 4.35
CA ASP A 98 -6.42 -3.55 4.08
C ASP A 98 -6.96 -4.34 5.28
N ARG A 99 -6.60 -3.97 6.52
CA ARG A 99 -7.13 -4.62 7.73
C ARG A 99 -8.64 -4.40 7.87
N LYS A 100 -9.11 -3.17 7.64
CA LYS A 100 -10.54 -2.84 7.70
C LYS A 100 -11.34 -3.67 6.69
N LEU A 101 -10.82 -3.79 5.47
CA LEU A 101 -11.40 -4.62 4.42
C LEU A 101 -11.29 -6.12 4.73
N SER A 102 -10.17 -6.60 5.26
CA SER A 102 -10.03 -8.02 5.63
C SER A 102 -11.10 -8.46 6.62
N VAL A 103 -11.51 -7.56 7.52
CA VAL A 103 -12.60 -7.82 8.47
C VAL A 103 -13.97 -7.69 7.81
N ALA A 104 -14.22 -6.58 7.09
CA ALA A 104 -15.53 -6.31 6.48
C ALA A 104 -15.87 -7.23 5.29
N CYS A 105 -14.86 -7.64 4.53
CA CYS A 105 -14.93 -8.47 3.33
C CYS A 105 -14.47 -9.90 3.58
N ARG A 106 -14.47 -10.40 4.82
CA ARG A 106 -13.85 -11.69 5.15
C ARG A 106 -14.35 -12.84 4.28
N ALA A 107 -15.67 -12.93 4.07
CA ALA A 107 -16.27 -13.97 3.22
C ALA A 107 -15.82 -13.84 1.76
N ASP A 108 -15.91 -12.62 1.22
CA ASP A 108 -15.50 -12.32 -0.16
C ASP A 108 -14.00 -12.54 -0.40
N VAL A 109 -13.15 -12.20 0.56
CA VAL A 109 -11.70 -12.42 0.49
C VAL A 109 -11.40 -13.91 0.48
N LEU A 110 -12.03 -14.70 1.35
CA LEU A 110 -11.85 -16.16 1.36
C LEU A 110 -12.40 -16.84 0.10
N GLN A 111 -13.42 -16.26 -0.54
CA GLN A 111 -14.05 -16.84 -1.72
C GLN A 111 -13.34 -16.44 -3.02
N TYR A 112 -12.88 -15.19 -3.14
CA TYR A 112 -12.43 -14.61 -4.40
C TYR A 112 -10.99 -14.10 -4.41
N CYS A 113 -10.37 -13.92 -3.24
CA CYS A 113 -9.02 -13.38 -3.05
C CYS A 113 -8.16 -14.26 -2.11
N ASN A 114 -8.40 -15.58 -2.12
CA ASN A 114 -7.79 -16.53 -1.18
C ASN A 114 -6.30 -16.80 -1.41
N ASP A 115 -5.78 -16.44 -2.57
CA ASP A 115 -4.35 -16.53 -2.91
C ASP A 115 -3.50 -15.42 -2.27
N ILE A 116 -4.16 -14.43 -1.64
CA ILE A 116 -3.47 -13.31 -1.00
C ILE A 116 -3.11 -13.72 0.43
N PRO A 117 -1.81 -13.67 0.81
CA PRO A 117 -1.42 -13.96 2.17
C PRO A 117 -2.07 -12.95 3.11
N ILE A 118 -3.08 -13.40 3.85
CA ILE A 118 -3.68 -12.62 4.93
C ILE A 118 -2.56 -12.42 5.95
N GLY A 119 -1.99 -11.20 5.99
CA GLY A 119 -0.93 -10.86 6.93
C GLY A 119 -1.36 -11.33 8.32
N LYS A 120 -0.54 -12.20 8.94
CA LYS A 120 -0.89 -12.85 10.20
C LYS A 120 -1.34 -11.77 11.20
N MET A 121 -2.60 -11.83 11.59
CA MET A 121 -3.12 -11.05 12.72
C MET A 121 -2.66 -11.78 13.98
N ASN A 122 -1.51 -11.39 14.52
CA ASN A 122 -1.08 -11.73 15.87
C ASN A 122 -0.93 -10.46 16.70
#